data_AF-A0AA39NAT3-F1
#
_entry.id   AF-A0AA39NAT3-F1
#
_cell.length_a   1.000
_cell.length_b   1.000
_cell.length_c   1.000
_cell.angle_alpha   90.00
_cell.angle_beta   90.00
_cell.angle_gamma   90.00
#
_symmetry.space_group_name_H-M   'P 1'
#
loop_
_entity.id
_entity.type
_entity.pdbx_description
1 polymer ?
#
loop_
_entity_poly.entity_id
_entity_poly.type
_entity_poly.pdbx_seq_one_letter_code
_entity_poly.pdbx_strand_id
1 'polypeptide(L)'
;MRSEVATMHYVKQHTTIPVADILVYDPDWDRKVGAEWMLMKYIDGISPANLTDDQWEALCTSVADIWSQLLRLRFKSIGSIYEQQDGSESRYFIGPMSYIPPSGCVASPEAATSGPFSSTREWLVAAAKGKLSATRRIPSDFDYEQARKWQETVVDVVQKSPLLDSDTLDYEQIVLDHIDYSLHNILVDREDPTRIVAVVDWEGARTVPMWAANPIFRWPLFLPESKVVHLRQLMRDRISRQIPGWEFITGDGGNDLRFLTRQAYCSSEDPSMYDTGHPVMHQMSWLTQRSMVY
;
A
#
# COMPACT_ATOMS: atom_id res chain seq x y z
N MET A 1 0.81 -15.73 -0.85
CA MET A 1 2.18 -15.94 -1.36
C MET A 1 2.43 -15.68 -2.85
N ARG A 2 1.67 -16.24 -3.81
CA ARG A 2 2.00 -16.13 -5.25
C ARG A 2 2.22 -14.70 -5.76
N SER A 3 1.38 -13.76 -5.33
CA SER A 3 1.50 -12.36 -5.74
C SER A 3 2.72 -11.66 -5.13
N GLU A 4 3.10 -12.04 -3.91
CA GLU A 4 4.30 -11.54 -3.22
C GLU A 4 5.56 -11.97 -3.98
N VAL A 5 5.66 -13.26 -4.32
CA VAL A 5 6.77 -13.81 -5.14
C VAL A 5 6.89 -13.08 -6.47
N ALA A 6 5.77 -12.95 -7.19
CA ALA A 6 5.72 -12.24 -8.48
C ALA A 6 6.13 -10.76 -8.34
N THR A 7 5.71 -10.11 -7.25
CA THR A 7 6.09 -8.72 -6.96
C THR A 7 7.58 -8.59 -6.72
N MET A 8 8.18 -9.48 -5.91
CA MET A 8 9.63 -9.48 -5.65
C MET A 8 10.43 -9.68 -6.95
N HIS A 9 10.04 -10.63 -7.80
CA HIS A 9 10.68 -10.83 -9.11
C HIS A 9 10.53 -9.58 -10.00
N TYR A 10 9.33 -9.00 -10.07
CA TYR A 10 9.06 -7.81 -10.87
C TYR A 10 9.91 -6.61 -10.41
N VAL A 11 9.93 -6.32 -9.12
CA VAL A 11 10.71 -5.23 -8.52
C VAL A 11 12.20 -5.42 -8.82
N LYS A 12 12.71 -6.64 -8.64
CA LYS A 12 14.11 -6.96 -8.92
C LYS A 12 14.53 -6.72 -10.37
N GLN A 13 13.63 -7.00 -11.31
CA GLN A 13 13.90 -6.86 -12.75
C GLN A 13 13.75 -5.44 -13.26
N HIS A 14 12.93 -4.60 -12.61
CA HIS A 14 12.54 -3.29 -13.13
C HIS A 14 13.06 -2.10 -12.29
N THR A 15 13.76 -2.37 -11.19
CA THR A 15 14.30 -1.34 -10.30
C THR A 15 15.70 -1.72 -9.80
N THR A 16 16.34 -0.82 -9.06
CA THR A 16 17.58 -1.13 -8.33
C THR A 16 17.30 -1.45 -6.85
N ILE A 17 16.04 -1.67 -6.48
CA ILE A 17 15.64 -1.93 -5.10
C ILE A 17 16.18 -3.31 -4.71
N PRO A 18 16.94 -3.41 -3.61
CA PRO A 18 17.45 -4.70 -3.18
C PRO A 18 16.32 -5.53 -2.59
N VAL A 19 16.06 -6.69 -3.20
CA VAL A 19 15.08 -7.69 -2.74
C VAL A 19 15.71 -9.08 -2.74
N ALA A 20 15.28 -9.93 -1.80
CA ALA A 20 15.83 -11.27 -1.64
C ALA A 20 15.59 -12.14 -2.87
N ASP A 21 16.56 -13.03 -3.17
CA ASP A 21 16.39 -14.06 -4.18
C ASP A 21 15.47 -15.16 -3.65
N ILE A 22 14.39 -15.43 -4.37
CA ILE A 22 13.49 -16.55 -4.05
C ILE A 22 14.10 -17.82 -4.64
N LEU A 23 14.30 -18.84 -3.80
CA LEU A 23 14.89 -20.12 -4.20
C LEU A 23 13.80 -21.12 -4.57
N VAL A 24 12.73 -21.18 -3.76
CA VAL A 24 11.56 -22.01 -4.00
C VAL A 24 10.38 -21.44 -3.22
N TYR A 25 9.16 -21.65 -3.71
CA TYR A 25 7.94 -21.39 -2.98
C TYR A 25 6.94 -22.51 -3.24
N ASP A 26 6.09 -22.78 -2.27
CA ASP A 26 5.05 -23.79 -2.33
C ASP A 26 3.76 -23.24 -1.73
N PRO A 27 2.66 -23.18 -2.51
CA PRO A 27 1.35 -22.78 -2.03
C PRO A 27 0.62 -23.89 -1.24
N ASP A 28 1.26 -25.04 -0.99
CA ASP A 28 0.78 -26.15 -0.16
C ASP A 28 -0.60 -26.69 -0.60
N TRP A 29 -0.80 -26.87 -1.91
CA TRP A 29 -2.06 -27.45 -2.42
C TRP A 29 -2.30 -28.88 -1.95
N ASP A 30 -1.23 -29.62 -1.68
CA ASP A 30 -1.32 -30.98 -1.16
C ASP A 30 -1.56 -31.03 0.37
N ARG A 31 -1.53 -29.87 1.04
CA ARG A 31 -1.78 -29.67 2.47
C ARG A 31 -0.86 -30.47 3.38
N LYS A 32 0.35 -30.81 2.92
CA LYS A 32 1.29 -31.60 3.72
C LYS A 32 1.99 -30.79 4.80
N VAL A 33 2.22 -29.49 4.55
CA VAL A 33 2.89 -28.59 5.48
C VAL A 33 1.89 -27.86 6.36
N GLY A 34 0.68 -27.61 5.83
CA GLY A 34 -0.42 -26.95 6.52
C GLY A 34 -0.45 -25.43 6.33
N ALA A 35 0.46 -24.88 5.54
CA ALA A 35 0.56 -23.47 5.21
C ALA A 35 1.40 -23.23 3.94
N GLU A 36 1.12 -22.13 3.23
CA GLU A 36 1.99 -21.63 2.16
C GLU A 36 3.38 -21.30 2.74
N TRP A 37 4.46 -21.65 2.03
CA TRP A 37 5.83 -21.37 2.47
C TRP A 37 6.76 -21.00 1.31
N MET A 38 7.75 -20.17 1.60
CA MET A 38 8.81 -19.82 0.64
C MET A 38 10.19 -19.90 1.28
N LEU A 39 11.18 -20.27 0.50
CA LEU A 39 12.59 -20.22 0.84
C LEU A 39 13.26 -19.17 -0.03
N MET A 40 13.98 -18.26 0.61
CA MET A 40 14.72 -17.19 -0.05
C MET A 40 16.17 -17.14 0.45
N LYS A 41 17.08 -16.54 -0.31
CA LYS A 41 18.44 -16.28 0.15
C LYS A 41 18.40 -15.38 1.37
N TYR A 42 19.14 -15.78 2.40
CA TYR A 42 19.38 -14.96 3.57
C TYR A 42 20.13 -13.68 3.16
N ILE A 43 19.71 -12.55 3.70
CA ILE A 43 20.40 -11.26 3.56
C ILE A 43 20.99 -10.92 4.93
N ASP A 44 22.31 -10.74 5.00
CA ASP A 44 22.97 -10.24 6.19
C ASP A 44 22.74 -8.71 6.28
N GLY A 45 21.69 -8.35 6.99
CA GLY A 45 21.32 -6.97 7.26
C GLY A 45 20.64 -6.86 8.63
N ILE A 46 20.64 -5.64 9.16
CA ILE A 46 20.02 -5.32 10.45
C ILE A 46 18.97 -4.25 10.28
N SER A 47 17.98 -4.22 11.18
CA SER A 47 17.05 -3.08 11.23
C SER A 47 17.80 -1.80 11.64
N PRO A 48 17.51 -0.65 11.02
CA PRO A 48 18.17 0.60 11.36
C PRO A 48 17.84 1.01 12.80
N ALA A 49 18.88 1.10 13.64
CA ALA A 49 18.77 1.50 15.03
C ALA A 49 20.02 2.29 15.46
N ASN A 50 19.86 3.21 16.42
CA ASN A 50 20.97 3.96 17.02
C ASN A 50 21.87 4.73 16.03
N LEU A 51 21.29 5.30 14.97
CA LEU A 51 22.03 6.06 13.96
C LEU A 51 22.32 7.50 14.41
N THR A 52 23.44 8.06 13.94
CA THR A 52 23.74 9.50 14.08
C THR A 52 22.76 10.34 13.24
N ASP A 53 22.76 11.66 13.45
CA ASP A 53 21.90 12.58 12.69
C ASP A 53 22.15 12.48 11.18
N ASP A 54 23.42 12.58 10.75
CA ASP A 54 23.80 12.46 9.34
C ASP A 54 23.40 11.10 8.73
N GLN A 55 23.55 10.02 9.51
CA GLN A 55 23.15 8.67 9.06
C GLN A 55 21.64 8.55 8.89
N TRP A 56 20.85 9.17 9.78
CA TRP A 56 19.40 9.21 9.64
C TRP A 56 18.98 9.97 8.38
N GLU A 57 19.61 11.11 8.08
CA GLU A 57 19.31 11.88 6.87
C GLU A 57 19.67 11.11 5.59
N ALA A 58 20.84 10.47 5.57
CA ALA A 58 21.29 9.64 4.45
C ALA A 58 20.35 8.44 4.21
N LEU A 59 19.96 7.75 5.29
CA LEU A 59 19.03 6.63 5.22
C LEU A 59 17.65 7.09 4.72
N CYS A 60 17.10 8.16 5.28
CA CYS A 60 15.78 8.67 4.87
C CYS A 60 15.77 9.12 3.40
N THR A 61 16.87 9.71 2.93
CA THR A 61 17.05 10.04 1.51
C THR A 61 17.01 8.77 0.64
N SER A 62 17.70 7.71 1.06
CA SER A 62 17.72 6.42 0.35
C SER A 62 16.35 5.73 0.37
N VAL A 63 15.63 5.77 1.49
CA VAL A 63 14.25 5.27 1.63
C VAL A 63 13.29 6.03 0.71
N ALA A 64 13.46 7.36 0.59
CA ALA A 64 12.70 8.18 -0.35
C ALA A 64 13.01 7.86 -1.82
N ASP A 65 14.27 7.53 -2.15
CA ASP A 65 14.67 7.09 -3.48
C ASP A 65 14.05 5.74 -3.87
N ILE A 66 14.00 4.77 -2.94
CA ILE A 66 13.30 3.49 -3.14
C ILE A 66 11.80 3.73 -3.37
N TRP A 67 11.15 4.55 -2.53
CA TRP A 67 9.73 4.86 -2.72
C TRP A 67 9.48 5.52 -4.08
N SER A 68 10.36 6.45 -4.48
CA SER A 68 10.31 7.09 -5.80
C SER A 68 10.45 6.07 -6.95
N GLN A 69 11.27 5.04 -6.80
CA GLN A 69 11.37 3.96 -7.80
C GLN A 69 10.06 3.16 -7.91
N LEU A 70 9.41 2.82 -6.78
CA LEU A 70 8.10 2.16 -6.80
C LEU A 70 7.03 3.03 -7.45
N LEU A 71 7.03 4.33 -7.12
CA LEU A 71 6.16 5.34 -7.72
C LEU A 71 6.48 5.64 -9.19
N ARG A 72 7.56 5.12 -9.79
CA ARG A 72 7.85 5.21 -11.23
C ARG A 72 7.36 3.99 -12.01
N LEU A 73 7.07 2.88 -11.35
CA LEU A 73 6.45 1.72 -11.99
C LEU A 73 5.02 2.08 -12.40
N ARG A 74 4.62 1.71 -13.62
CA ARG A 74 3.33 2.09 -14.22
C ARG A 74 2.53 0.85 -14.58
N PHE A 75 1.26 0.85 -14.22
CA PHE A 75 0.34 -0.26 -14.47
C PHE A 75 -0.95 0.23 -15.12
N LYS A 76 -1.72 -0.70 -15.69
CA LYS A 76 -2.99 -0.42 -16.38
C LYS A 76 -4.23 -0.79 -15.57
N SER A 77 -4.05 -1.44 -14.43
CA SER A 77 -5.16 -1.96 -13.62
C SER A 77 -4.78 -1.98 -12.15
N ILE A 78 -5.79 -1.89 -11.30
CA ILE A 78 -5.67 -1.96 -9.84
C ILE A 78 -5.84 -3.43 -9.43
N GLY A 79 -4.90 -3.96 -8.65
CA GLY A 79 -4.87 -5.37 -8.27
C GLY A 79 -3.54 -5.76 -7.65
N SER A 80 -3.15 -7.03 -7.76
CA SER A 80 -1.81 -7.48 -7.37
C SER A 80 -1.07 -8.06 -8.58
N ILE A 81 0.26 -8.01 -8.54
CA ILE A 81 1.10 -8.57 -9.62
C ILE A 81 1.09 -10.09 -9.49
N TYR A 82 0.88 -10.78 -10.61
CA TYR A 82 1.04 -12.22 -10.75
C TYR A 82 2.00 -12.51 -11.89
N GLU A 83 2.60 -13.68 -11.82
CA GLU A 83 3.56 -14.17 -12.80
C GLU A 83 3.05 -15.48 -13.39
N GLN A 84 3.14 -15.60 -14.71
CA GLN A 84 2.92 -16.83 -15.44
C GLN A 84 4.19 -17.16 -16.22
N GLN A 85 4.63 -18.41 -16.14
CA GLN A 85 5.75 -18.91 -16.94
C GLN A 85 5.29 -19.09 -18.39
N ASP A 86 5.99 -18.47 -19.32
CA ASP A 86 5.83 -18.61 -20.77
C ASP A 86 7.14 -19.14 -21.36
N GLY A 87 7.29 -20.47 -21.32
CA GLY A 87 8.55 -21.13 -21.67
C GLY A 87 9.65 -20.82 -20.66
N SER A 88 10.69 -20.09 -21.11
CA SER A 88 11.79 -19.63 -20.25
C SER A 88 11.62 -18.21 -19.74
N GLU A 89 10.56 -17.51 -20.14
CA GLU A 89 10.32 -16.12 -19.76
C GLU A 89 9.15 -15.99 -18.77
N SER A 90 9.30 -15.06 -17.84
CA SER A 90 8.27 -14.69 -16.88
C SER A 90 7.38 -13.60 -17.46
N ARG A 91 6.10 -13.89 -17.68
CA ARG A 91 5.11 -12.88 -18.07
C ARG A 91 4.35 -12.41 -16.84
N TYR A 92 4.42 -11.11 -16.56
CA TYR A 92 3.67 -10.48 -15.47
C TYR A 92 2.33 -9.94 -15.94
N PHE A 93 1.32 -10.04 -15.08
CA PHE A 93 0.01 -9.43 -15.29
C PHE A 93 -0.60 -9.00 -13.95
N ILE A 94 -1.56 -8.08 -14.01
CA ILE A 94 -2.32 -7.67 -12.82
C ILE A 94 -3.55 -8.55 -12.69
N GLY A 95 -3.68 -9.20 -11.53
CA GLY A 95 -4.80 -10.07 -11.19
C GLY A 95 -5.58 -9.55 -9.98
N PRO A 96 -6.43 -10.40 -9.38
CA PRO A 96 -7.15 -10.06 -8.16
C PRO A 96 -6.23 -9.54 -7.06
N MET A 97 -6.66 -8.48 -6.35
CA MET A 97 -5.91 -7.94 -5.23
C MET A 97 -5.73 -9.00 -4.15
N SER A 98 -4.49 -9.19 -3.70
CA SER A 98 -4.16 -10.06 -2.57
C SER A 98 -4.37 -9.29 -1.27
N TYR A 99 -4.86 -9.97 -0.24
CA TYR A 99 -5.12 -9.40 1.07
C TYR A 99 -4.47 -10.22 2.16
N ILE A 100 -3.94 -9.52 3.15
CA ILE A 100 -3.52 -10.11 4.42
C ILE A 100 -4.77 -10.10 5.33
N PRO A 101 -5.39 -11.25 5.61
CA PRO A 101 -6.53 -11.28 6.52
C PRO A 101 -6.07 -10.85 7.93
N PRO A 102 -6.72 -9.84 8.55
CA PRO A 102 -6.45 -9.50 9.94
C PRO A 102 -6.61 -10.71 10.86
N SER A 103 -5.88 -10.71 11.98
CA SER A 103 -6.02 -11.73 13.02
C SER A 103 -7.49 -11.90 13.43
N GLY A 104 -7.98 -13.14 13.42
CA GLY A 104 -9.38 -13.48 13.76
C GLY A 104 -10.37 -13.49 12.59
N CYS A 105 -9.92 -13.21 11.35
CA CYS A 105 -10.75 -13.43 10.16
C CYS A 105 -10.91 -14.92 9.84
N VAL A 106 -12.04 -15.26 9.24
CA VAL A 106 -12.44 -16.65 8.93
C VAL A 106 -12.04 -17.04 7.51
N ALA A 107 -11.97 -16.07 6.59
CA ALA A 107 -11.55 -16.28 5.21
C ALA A 107 -11.04 -14.98 4.59
N SER A 108 -10.18 -15.10 3.58
CA SER A 108 -9.77 -14.00 2.70
C SER A 108 -10.87 -13.66 1.69
N PRO A 109 -10.85 -12.44 1.12
CA PRO A 109 -11.77 -12.08 0.04
C PRO A 109 -11.75 -13.05 -1.14
N GLU A 110 -12.89 -13.21 -1.81
CA GLU A 110 -12.99 -14.04 -3.00
C GLU A 110 -12.17 -13.43 -4.14
N ALA A 111 -11.26 -14.21 -4.73
CA ALA A 111 -10.44 -13.77 -5.85
C ALA A 111 -11.28 -13.28 -7.04
N ALA A 112 -12.41 -13.95 -7.31
CA ALA A 112 -13.31 -13.59 -8.42
C ALA A 112 -13.95 -12.20 -8.29
N THR A 113 -13.99 -11.63 -7.08
CA THR A 113 -14.60 -10.33 -6.81
C THR A 113 -13.60 -9.25 -6.45
N SER A 114 -12.31 -9.60 -6.38
CA SER A 114 -11.23 -8.73 -5.88
C SER A 114 -10.40 -8.09 -6.99
N GLY A 115 -10.89 -8.09 -8.22
CA GLY A 115 -10.25 -7.48 -9.38
C GLY A 115 -9.67 -8.50 -10.37
N PRO A 116 -8.77 -8.07 -11.28
CA PRO A 116 -8.24 -6.72 -11.40
C PRO A 116 -9.33 -5.71 -11.76
N PHE A 117 -9.16 -4.45 -11.36
CA PHE A 117 -10.08 -3.36 -11.70
C PHE A 117 -9.48 -2.47 -12.77
N SER A 118 -10.28 -2.13 -13.77
CA SER A 118 -9.86 -1.27 -14.88
C SER A 118 -9.97 0.22 -14.55
N SER A 119 -10.72 0.58 -13.50
CA SER A 119 -10.91 1.96 -13.06
C SER A 119 -10.99 2.09 -11.54
N THR A 120 -10.72 3.29 -11.04
CA THR A 120 -10.95 3.66 -9.63
C THR A 120 -12.40 3.42 -9.22
N ARG A 121 -13.37 3.68 -10.11
CA ARG A 121 -14.80 3.46 -9.80
C ARG A 121 -15.11 2.00 -9.55
N GLU A 122 -14.64 1.10 -10.41
CA GLU A 122 -14.83 -0.34 -10.23
C GLU A 122 -14.22 -0.82 -8.92
N TRP A 123 -13.01 -0.37 -8.61
CA TRP A 123 -12.31 -0.70 -7.37
C TRP A 123 -13.07 -0.21 -6.13
N LEU A 124 -13.48 1.06 -6.08
CA LEU A 124 -14.17 1.62 -4.93
C LEU A 124 -15.60 1.06 -4.77
N VAL A 125 -16.30 0.73 -5.87
CA VAL A 125 -17.59 0.03 -5.78
C VAL A 125 -17.42 -1.38 -5.23
N ALA A 126 -16.35 -2.10 -5.60
CA ALA A 126 -16.04 -3.40 -5.02
C ALA A 126 -15.72 -3.30 -3.52
N ALA A 127 -14.93 -2.30 -3.12
CA ALA A 127 -14.65 -2.00 -1.72
C ALA A 127 -15.94 -1.71 -0.94
N ALA A 128 -16.80 -0.83 -1.46
CA ALA A 128 -18.09 -0.47 -0.88
C ALA A 128 -19.06 -1.65 -0.79
N LYS A 129 -18.95 -2.66 -1.65
CA LYS A 129 -19.75 -3.90 -1.54
C LYS A 129 -19.17 -4.90 -0.54
N GLY A 130 -18.11 -4.54 0.19
CA GLY A 130 -17.41 -5.43 1.12
C GLY A 130 -16.61 -6.54 0.44
N LYS A 131 -16.47 -6.52 -0.90
CA LYS A 131 -15.83 -7.59 -1.69
C LYS A 131 -14.32 -7.68 -1.49
N LEU A 132 -13.73 -6.66 -0.88
CA LEU A 132 -12.29 -6.53 -0.63
C LEU A 132 -11.94 -6.73 0.86
N SER A 133 -12.95 -7.01 1.70
CA SER A 133 -12.77 -7.19 3.14
C SER A 133 -12.73 -8.66 3.49
N ALA A 134 -11.76 -9.05 4.32
CA ALA A 134 -11.73 -10.39 4.89
C ALA A 134 -12.98 -10.65 5.72
N THR A 135 -13.50 -11.87 5.69
CA THR A 135 -14.70 -12.24 6.45
C THR A 135 -14.38 -12.22 7.94
N ARG A 136 -15.04 -11.36 8.71
CA ARG A 136 -14.89 -11.27 10.16
C ARG A 136 -15.97 -12.06 10.89
N ARG A 137 -15.69 -12.44 12.14
CA ARG A 137 -16.73 -12.92 13.06
C ARG A 137 -17.70 -11.78 13.35
N ILE A 138 -18.98 -12.03 13.14
CA ILE A 138 -20.01 -11.03 13.30
C ILE A 138 -20.49 -11.06 14.76
N PRO A 139 -20.51 -9.91 15.46
CA PRO A 139 -21.10 -9.82 16.80
C PRO A 139 -22.56 -10.26 16.81
N SER A 140 -23.02 -10.83 17.93
CA SER A 140 -24.40 -11.32 18.07
C SER A 140 -25.46 -10.22 18.02
N ASP A 141 -25.07 -8.98 18.30
CA ASP A 141 -25.88 -7.77 18.32
C ASP A 141 -25.74 -6.91 17.05
N PHE A 142 -25.13 -7.46 15.99
CA PHE A 142 -24.91 -6.74 14.74
C PHE A 142 -26.22 -6.48 13.98
N ASP A 143 -26.53 -5.20 13.72
CA ASP A 143 -27.69 -4.80 12.93
C ASP A 143 -27.39 -4.89 11.42
N TYR A 144 -27.69 -6.05 10.84
CA TYR A 144 -27.53 -6.31 9.41
C TYR A 144 -28.37 -5.39 8.52
N GLU A 145 -29.56 -5.00 8.97
CA GLU A 145 -30.45 -4.20 8.14
C GLU A 145 -29.92 -2.77 8.04
N GLN A 146 -29.45 -2.21 9.16
CA GLN A 146 -28.84 -0.89 9.20
C GLN A 146 -27.51 -0.86 8.44
N ALA A 147 -26.64 -1.86 8.65
CA ALA A 147 -25.37 -1.96 7.92
C ALA A 147 -25.60 -2.05 6.40
N ARG A 148 -26.62 -2.79 5.94
CA ARG A 148 -26.98 -2.88 4.52
C ARG A 148 -27.46 -1.54 3.97
N LYS A 149 -28.26 -0.77 4.72
CA LYS A 149 -28.71 0.57 4.30
C LYS A 149 -27.55 1.53 4.13
N TRP A 150 -26.59 1.53 5.07
CA TRP A 150 -25.36 2.32 4.94
C TRP A 150 -24.57 1.90 3.72
N GLN A 151 -24.41 0.59 3.51
CA GLN A 151 -23.69 0.06 2.35
C GLN A 151 -24.33 0.49 1.03
N GLU A 152 -25.64 0.32 0.88
CA GLU A 152 -26.39 0.72 -0.32
C GLU A 152 -26.21 2.22 -0.61
N THR A 153 -26.24 3.05 0.45
CA THR A 153 -26.01 4.50 0.34
C THR A 153 -24.60 4.81 -0.15
N VAL A 154 -23.57 4.20 0.44
CA VAL A 154 -22.17 4.43 0.04
C VAL A 154 -21.91 3.93 -1.37
N VAL A 155 -22.46 2.77 -1.76
CA VAL A 155 -22.37 2.26 -3.13
C VAL A 155 -22.97 3.27 -4.12
N ASP A 156 -24.12 3.85 -3.81
CA ASP A 156 -24.75 4.87 -4.65
C ASP A 156 -23.88 6.14 -4.77
N VAL A 157 -23.32 6.62 -3.65
CA VAL A 157 -22.41 7.78 -3.60
C VAL A 157 -21.18 7.55 -4.47
N VAL A 158 -20.50 6.40 -4.33
CA VAL A 158 -19.32 6.08 -5.14
C VAL A 158 -19.72 5.94 -6.62
N GLN A 159 -20.82 5.23 -6.89
CA GLN A 159 -21.26 4.98 -8.27
C GLN A 159 -21.60 6.26 -9.02
N LYS A 160 -22.15 7.27 -8.34
CA LYS A 160 -22.56 8.56 -8.92
C LYS A 160 -21.57 9.70 -8.69
N SER A 161 -20.43 9.44 -8.06
CA SER A 161 -19.49 10.51 -7.70
C SER A 161 -18.87 11.14 -8.95
N PRO A 162 -18.96 12.48 -9.12
CA PRO A 162 -18.32 13.18 -10.22
C PRO A 162 -16.79 13.25 -10.06
N LEU A 163 -16.27 12.98 -8.87
CA LEU A 163 -14.81 12.85 -8.64
C LEU A 163 -14.19 11.71 -9.47
N LEU A 164 -15.04 10.79 -9.92
CA LEU A 164 -14.66 9.63 -10.73
C LEU A 164 -15.11 9.80 -12.19
N ASP A 165 -15.79 10.91 -12.52
CA ASP A 165 -16.24 11.26 -13.88
C ASP A 165 -15.09 11.98 -14.60
N SER A 166 -14.06 11.22 -14.96
CA SER A 166 -12.97 11.73 -15.77
C SER A 166 -12.28 10.59 -16.50
N ASP A 167 -12.43 10.60 -17.83
CA ASP A 167 -11.59 9.91 -18.80
C ASP A 167 -10.26 10.67 -19.05
N THR A 168 -9.86 11.57 -18.13
CA THR A 168 -8.66 12.43 -18.23
C THR A 168 -7.66 12.28 -17.07
N LEU A 169 -7.92 11.39 -16.10
CA LEU A 169 -7.02 11.09 -14.97
C LEU A 169 -6.01 9.96 -15.27
N ASP A 170 -6.04 9.42 -16.50
CA ASP A 170 -5.27 8.28 -16.99
C ASP A 170 -3.82 8.60 -17.42
N TYR A 171 -3.41 9.85 -17.33
CA TYR A 171 -2.02 10.21 -17.61
C TYR A 171 -1.14 9.81 -16.42
N GLU A 172 -0.76 8.54 -16.38
CA GLU A 172 0.46 8.00 -15.76
C GLU A 172 0.45 7.52 -14.28
N GLN A 173 -0.64 7.16 -13.58
CA GLN A 173 -0.50 7.02 -12.10
C GLN A 173 -1.11 5.80 -11.40
N ILE A 174 -1.25 4.63 -12.04
CA ILE A 174 -1.31 3.39 -11.24
C ILE A 174 0.13 2.95 -10.96
N VAL A 175 0.49 2.93 -9.68
CA VAL A 175 1.84 2.67 -9.16
C VAL A 175 1.87 1.42 -8.30
N LEU A 176 3.07 0.91 -7.99
CA LEU A 176 3.22 -0.18 -7.03
C LEU A 176 3.24 0.38 -5.61
N ASP A 177 2.38 -0.15 -4.75
CA ASP A 177 2.28 0.12 -3.32
C ASP A 177 2.68 -1.12 -2.53
N HIS A 178 3.63 -0.95 -1.60
CA HIS A 178 4.11 -1.99 -0.70
C HIS A 178 3.17 -2.22 0.49
N ILE A 179 2.20 -1.33 0.73
CA ILE A 179 1.20 -1.37 1.83
C ILE A 179 1.73 -1.23 3.27
N ASP A 180 2.91 -1.80 3.58
CA ASP A 180 3.60 -1.64 4.87
C ASP A 180 5.04 -1.14 4.68
N TYR A 181 5.18 -0.07 3.87
CA TYR A 181 6.47 0.57 3.66
C TYR A 181 6.88 1.37 4.89
N SER A 182 7.61 0.71 5.80
CA SER A 182 8.11 1.27 7.06
C SER A 182 9.57 0.88 7.29
N LEU A 183 10.26 1.56 8.21
CA LEU A 183 11.66 1.26 8.55
C LEU A 183 11.87 -0.14 9.12
N HIS A 184 10.81 -0.81 9.59
CA HIS A 184 10.88 -2.21 10.05
C HIS A 184 11.13 -3.19 8.89
N ASN A 185 10.66 -2.82 7.69
CA ASN A 185 10.81 -3.61 6.46
C ASN A 185 12.01 -3.19 5.62
N ILE A 186 12.93 -2.40 6.21
CA ILE A 186 14.20 -2.00 5.63
C ILE A 186 15.34 -2.64 6.41
N LEU A 187 16.20 -3.37 5.70
CA LEU A 187 17.47 -3.86 6.25
C LEU A 187 18.62 -3.00 5.73
N VAL A 188 19.51 -2.63 6.64
CA VAL A 188 20.75 -1.89 6.33
C VAL A 188 21.98 -2.75 6.59
N ASP A 189 23.08 -2.38 5.97
CA ASP A 189 24.37 -3.02 6.18
C ASP A 189 24.85 -2.83 7.63
N ARG A 190 25.52 -3.84 8.20
CA ARG A 190 25.97 -3.82 9.59
C ARG A 190 27.14 -2.87 9.81
N GLU A 191 28.03 -2.74 8.83
CA GLU A 191 29.22 -1.90 8.90
C GLU A 191 28.92 -0.48 8.40
N ASP A 192 28.03 -0.35 7.42
CA ASP A 192 27.52 0.93 6.92
C ASP A 192 25.98 1.02 6.98
N PRO A 193 25.40 1.48 8.11
CA PRO A 193 23.96 1.50 8.30
C PRO A 193 23.23 2.56 7.45
N THR A 194 23.95 3.31 6.60
CA THR A 194 23.35 4.18 5.58
C THR A 194 23.02 3.43 4.28
N ARG A 195 23.61 2.24 4.08
CA ARG A 195 23.40 1.41 2.89
C ARG A 195 22.25 0.44 3.11
N ILE A 196 21.17 0.62 2.36
CA ILE A 196 20.04 -0.32 2.33
C ILE A 196 20.46 -1.59 1.58
N VAL A 197 20.29 -2.75 2.21
CA VAL A 197 20.63 -4.07 1.65
C VAL A 197 19.40 -4.93 1.36
N ALA A 198 18.22 -4.58 1.88
CA ALA A 198 16.96 -5.21 1.50
C ALA A 198 15.74 -4.34 1.81
N VAL A 199 14.71 -4.50 0.97
CA VAL A 199 13.31 -4.23 1.30
C VAL A 199 12.59 -5.57 1.39
N VAL A 200 11.94 -5.82 2.52
CA VAL A 200 11.32 -7.12 2.84
C VAL A 200 9.81 -6.98 3.06
N ASP A 201 9.12 -8.11 3.20
CA ASP A 201 7.69 -8.17 3.51
C ASP A 201 6.80 -7.54 2.43
N TRP A 202 6.86 -8.11 1.22
CA TRP A 202 6.06 -7.68 0.07
C TRP A 202 4.64 -8.26 0.09
N GLU A 203 4.21 -8.83 1.23
CA GLU A 203 2.90 -9.41 1.38
C GLU A 203 1.82 -8.34 1.18
N GLY A 204 0.79 -8.63 0.39
CA GLY A 204 -0.29 -7.68 0.10
C GLY A 204 0.10 -6.50 -0.80
N ALA A 205 1.33 -6.45 -1.33
CA ALA A 205 1.73 -5.46 -2.31
C ALA A 205 0.78 -5.46 -3.52
N ARG A 206 0.48 -4.25 -4.03
CA ARG A 206 -0.62 -4.02 -4.96
C ARG A 206 -0.40 -2.81 -5.84
N THR A 207 -1.08 -2.79 -6.97
CA THR A 207 -1.14 -1.65 -7.87
C THR A 207 -2.35 -0.80 -7.52
N VAL A 208 -2.15 0.49 -7.29
CA VAL A 208 -3.20 1.44 -6.90
C VAL A 208 -2.95 2.80 -7.55
N PRO A 209 -3.97 3.66 -7.69
CA PRO A 209 -3.76 5.04 -8.06
C PRO A 209 -2.76 5.71 -7.09
N MET A 210 -1.85 6.54 -7.58
CA MET A 210 -0.76 7.10 -6.76
C MET A 210 -1.26 7.89 -5.55
N TRP A 211 -2.44 8.52 -5.62
CA TRP A 211 -3.04 9.20 -4.48
C TRP A 211 -3.46 8.28 -3.34
N ALA A 212 -3.63 6.99 -3.62
CA ALA A 212 -3.95 5.94 -2.65
C ALA A 212 -2.69 5.27 -2.09
N ALA A 213 -1.55 5.34 -2.78
CA ALA A 213 -0.27 4.79 -2.33
C ALA A 213 0.28 5.62 -1.16
N ASN A 214 -0.02 5.21 0.07
CA ASN A 214 0.22 5.99 1.29
C ASN A 214 1.16 5.26 2.26
N PRO A 215 2.48 5.47 2.16
CA PRO A 215 3.46 4.75 2.97
C PRO A 215 3.35 5.16 4.45
N ILE A 216 3.46 4.19 5.36
CA ILE A 216 3.40 4.42 6.81
C ILE A 216 4.82 4.36 7.37
N PHE A 217 5.49 5.50 7.40
CA PHE A 217 6.79 5.63 8.06
C PHE A 217 6.62 5.66 9.57
N ARG A 218 6.71 4.49 10.21
CA ARG A 218 6.83 4.39 11.67
C ARG A 218 8.24 4.77 12.08
N TRP A 219 8.34 5.80 12.91
CA TRP A 219 9.61 6.29 13.44
C TRP A 219 9.89 5.65 14.79
N PRO A 220 11.16 5.38 15.13
CA PRO A 220 11.51 4.91 16.47
C PRO A 220 11.04 5.88 17.56
N LEU A 221 10.43 5.36 18.63
CA LEU A 221 9.84 6.15 19.70
C LEU A 221 10.83 7.06 20.46
N PHE A 222 12.13 6.75 20.35
CA PHE A 222 13.20 7.54 20.98
C PHE A 222 13.63 8.75 20.15
N LEU A 223 13.20 8.89 18.89
CA LEU A 223 13.53 10.07 18.08
C LEU A 223 12.71 11.28 18.54
N PRO A 224 13.34 12.44 18.80
CA PRO A 224 12.62 13.68 19.09
C PRO A 224 11.67 14.06 17.95
N GLU A 225 10.52 14.65 18.28
CA GLU A 225 9.52 15.06 17.30
C GLU A 225 10.08 16.03 16.25
N SER A 226 10.92 16.99 16.66
CA SER A 226 11.59 17.92 15.74
C SER A 226 12.43 17.22 14.68
N LYS A 227 13.11 16.13 15.06
CA LYS A 227 13.90 15.31 14.15
C LYS A 227 13.02 14.52 13.20
N VAL A 228 11.91 13.94 13.69
CA VAL A 228 10.93 13.25 12.84
C VAL A 228 10.33 14.20 11.80
N VAL A 229 9.98 15.43 12.20
CA VAL A 229 9.47 16.46 11.28
C VAL A 229 10.50 16.79 10.19
N HIS A 230 11.76 17.01 10.58
CA HIS A 230 12.86 17.28 9.67
C HIS A 230 13.10 16.13 8.66
N LEU A 231 13.23 14.89 9.14
CA LEU A 231 13.45 13.72 8.28
C LEU A 231 12.28 13.50 7.33
N ARG A 232 11.05 13.69 7.80
CA ARG A 232 9.86 13.61 6.94
C ARG A 232 9.86 14.69 5.86
N GLN A 233 10.26 15.91 6.19
CA GLN A 233 10.38 17.00 5.22
C GLN A 233 11.45 16.67 4.17
N LEU A 234 12.63 16.18 4.60
CA LEU A 234 13.70 15.75 3.70
C LEU A 234 13.20 14.69 2.69
N MET A 235 12.47 13.68 3.18
CA MET A 235 11.90 12.63 2.34
C MET A 235 10.87 13.20 1.35
N ARG A 236 9.97 14.07 1.80
CA ARG A 236 8.97 14.71 0.93
C ARG A 236 9.64 15.49 -0.18
N ASP A 237 10.58 16.36 0.15
CA ASP A 237 11.31 17.15 -0.84
C ASP A 237 12.03 16.26 -1.85
N ARG A 238 12.62 15.15 -1.38
CA ARG A 238 13.31 14.19 -2.23
C ARG A 238 12.36 13.48 -3.20
N ILE A 239 11.16 13.08 -2.76
CA ILE A 239 10.14 12.42 -3.60
C ILE A 239 9.52 13.44 -4.58
N SER A 240 9.12 14.62 -4.11
CA SER A 240 8.49 15.66 -4.94
C SER A 240 9.38 16.09 -6.11
N ARG A 241 10.71 16.18 -5.91
CA ARG A 241 11.66 16.47 -6.99
C ARG A 241 11.75 15.34 -8.04
N GLN A 242 11.42 14.11 -7.66
CA GLN A 242 11.61 12.92 -8.47
C GLN A 242 10.34 12.43 -9.16
N ILE A 243 9.17 12.78 -8.63
CA ILE A 243 7.87 12.27 -9.06
C ILE A 243 6.93 13.45 -9.33
N PRO A 244 6.83 13.89 -10.61
CA PRO A 244 5.92 14.97 -10.98
C PRO A 244 4.48 14.71 -10.56
N GLY A 245 3.81 15.74 -10.04
CA GLY A 245 2.41 15.66 -9.61
C GLY A 245 2.18 14.94 -8.27
N TRP A 246 3.19 14.28 -7.69
CA TRP A 246 3.05 13.57 -6.42
C TRP A 246 2.64 14.50 -5.27
N GLU A 247 3.22 15.69 -5.20
CA GLU A 247 2.90 16.68 -4.18
C GLU A 247 1.43 17.12 -4.22
N PHE A 248 0.93 17.45 -5.41
CA PHE A 248 -0.46 17.86 -5.61
C PHE A 248 -1.43 16.74 -5.22
N ILE A 249 -1.15 15.51 -5.68
CA ILE A 249 -2.08 14.40 -5.51
C ILE A 249 -2.07 13.81 -4.09
N THR A 250 -0.95 13.89 -3.38
CA THR A 250 -0.87 13.51 -1.96
C THR A 250 -1.31 14.62 -1.01
N GLY A 251 -1.33 15.87 -1.46
CA GLY A 251 -1.96 17.00 -0.80
C GLY A 251 -3.45 17.13 -1.11
N ASP A 252 -3.90 18.36 -1.38
CA ASP A 252 -5.31 18.71 -1.58
C ASP A 252 -5.96 17.95 -2.74
N GLY A 253 -5.22 17.71 -3.83
CA GLY A 253 -5.73 17.13 -5.07
C GLY A 253 -6.23 15.68 -4.95
N GLY A 254 -5.86 14.96 -3.88
CA GLY A 254 -6.33 13.60 -3.63
C GLY A 254 -7.13 13.42 -2.34
N ASN A 255 -7.41 14.50 -1.60
CA ASN A 255 -8.08 14.39 -0.30
C ASN A 255 -9.50 13.81 -0.43
N ASP A 256 -10.29 14.34 -1.36
CA ASP A 256 -11.67 13.88 -1.57
C ASP A 256 -11.72 12.43 -2.08
N LEU A 257 -10.75 12.03 -2.90
CA LEU A 257 -10.59 10.64 -3.37
C LEU A 257 -10.21 9.70 -2.23
N ARG A 258 -9.32 10.11 -1.33
CA ARG A 258 -8.97 9.34 -0.13
C ARG A 258 -10.15 9.26 0.86
N PHE A 259 -10.92 10.33 1.00
CA PHE A 259 -12.15 10.31 1.79
C PHE A 259 -13.18 9.34 1.20
N LEU A 260 -13.44 9.42 -0.11
CA LEU A 260 -14.32 8.49 -0.81
C LEU A 260 -13.85 7.03 -0.67
N THR A 261 -12.55 6.80 -0.68
CA THR A 261 -11.96 5.48 -0.41
C THR A 261 -12.23 5.02 1.01
N ARG A 262 -12.03 5.88 2.02
CA ARG A 262 -12.35 5.56 3.42
C ARG A 262 -13.84 5.22 3.58
N GLN A 263 -14.73 5.99 2.95
CA GLN A 263 -16.17 5.69 2.93
C GLN A 263 -16.45 4.31 2.33
N ALA A 264 -15.83 3.97 1.20
CA ALA A 264 -16.02 2.67 0.55
C ALA A 264 -15.57 1.51 1.44
N TYR A 265 -14.39 1.58 2.05
CA TYR A 265 -13.89 0.51 2.94
C TYR A 265 -14.66 0.40 4.26
N CYS A 266 -15.31 1.47 4.73
CA CYS A 266 -16.12 1.49 5.94
C CYS A 266 -17.63 1.48 5.67
N SER A 267 -18.06 1.05 4.48
CA SER A 267 -19.45 1.15 4.01
C SER A 267 -20.50 0.45 4.86
N SER A 268 -20.11 -0.55 5.65
CA SER A 268 -20.99 -1.27 6.59
C SER A 268 -20.99 -0.69 8.01
N GLU A 269 -20.16 0.32 8.28
CA GLU A 269 -19.99 0.93 9.60
C GLU A 269 -20.82 2.22 9.73
N ASP A 270 -21.05 2.64 10.97
CA ASP A 270 -21.71 3.92 11.24
C ASP A 270 -20.93 5.07 10.57
N PRO A 271 -21.60 5.99 9.85
CA PRO A 271 -20.93 7.11 9.18
C PRO A 271 -20.00 7.93 10.08
N SER A 272 -20.29 8.04 11.38
CA SER A 272 -19.42 8.73 12.35
C SER A 272 -18.03 8.08 12.50
N MET A 273 -17.86 6.82 12.09
CA MET A 273 -16.56 6.11 12.13
C MET A 273 -15.60 6.57 11.03
N TYR A 274 -16.13 7.11 9.93
CA TYR A 274 -15.31 7.56 8.79
C TYR A 274 -15.48 9.03 8.44
N ASP A 275 -16.60 9.65 8.77
CA ASP A 275 -16.87 11.07 8.63
C ASP A 275 -16.63 11.78 9.96
N THR A 276 -15.36 12.06 10.24
CA THR A 276 -14.91 12.72 11.47
C THR A 276 -14.86 14.24 11.33
N GLY A 277 -15.35 14.82 10.24
CA GLY A 277 -15.18 16.24 9.92
C GLY A 277 -13.72 16.67 9.65
N HIS A 278 -12.80 15.71 9.52
CA HIS A 278 -11.38 15.94 9.28
C HIS A 278 -10.94 15.31 7.95
N PRO A 279 -10.01 15.96 7.20
CA PRO A 279 -9.45 15.42 5.96
C PRO A 279 -8.81 14.04 6.13
N VAL A 280 -8.89 13.19 5.08
CA VAL A 280 -8.17 11.91 5.05
C VAL A 280 -6.75 12.15 4.53
N MET A 281 -5.86 12.32 5.50
CA MET A 281 -4.50 12.75 5.29
C MET A 281 -3.62 11.63 4.74
N HIS A 282 -2.87 11.96 3.68
CA HIS A 282 -1.70 11.16 3.31
C HIS A 282 -0.61 11.38 4.37
N GLN A 283 0.11 10.34 4.80
CA GLN A 283 1.12 10.41 5.87
C GLN A 283 2.28 11.36 5.50
N MET A 284 2.50 11.54 4.20
CA MET A 284 3.47 12.48 3.65
C MET A 284 2.86 13.83 3.21
N SER A 285 1.61 14.15 3.56
CA SER A 285 1.00 15.43 3.18
C SER A 285 1.38 16.61 4.08
N TRP A 286 1.35 17.81 3.50
CA TRP A 286 1.70 19.08 4.14
C TRP A 286 0.65 19.65 5.09
N LEU A 287 -0.59 19.14 5.07
CA LEU A 287 -1.69 19.74 5.84
C LEU A 287 -1.54 19.56 7.35
N THR A 288 -0.51 18.86 7.83
CA THR A 288 -0.08 18.91 9.25
C THR A 288 0.53 20.26 9.67
N GLN A 289 0.78 21.20 8.75
CA GLN A 289 1.37 22.52 9.08
C GLN A 289 0.41 23.71 9.00
N ARG A 290 -0.84 23.53 8.55
CA ARG A 290 -1.88 24.56 8.68
C ARG A 290 -2.92 24.07 9.67
N SER A 291 -2.96 24.71 10.85
CA SER A 291 -4.06 24.64 11.83
C SER A 291 -4.05 23.45 12.80
N MET A 292 -3.03 23.36 13.65
CA MET A 292 -3.26 23.06 15.08
C MET A 292 -2.67 24.22 15.89
N VAL A 293 -3.35 25.36 15.83
CA VAL A 293 -3.28 26.35 16.91
C VAL A 293 -4.32 25.86 17.91
N TYR A 294 -3.85 25.42 19.08
CA TYR A 294 -4.70 25.13 20.24
C TYR A 294 -5.41 26.40 20.72
#